data_AF-I3Y7R4-F1
#
_entry.id   AF-I3Y7R4-F1
#
_cell.length_a   1.000
_cell.length_b   1.000
_cell.length_c   1.000
_cell.angle_alpha   90.00
_cell.angle_beta   90.00
_cell.angle_gamma   90.00
#
_symmetry.space_group_name_H-M   'P 1'
#
loop_
_entity.id
_entity.type
_entity.pdbx_description
1 polymer ?
#
loop_
_entity_poly.entity_id
_entity_poly.type
_entity_poly.pdbx_seq_one_letter_code
_entity_poly.pdbx_strand_id
1 'polypeptide(L)'
;MKVETVNQLAQVLGDCEPHGPDTEFKTVRDVVAALVDLGNTDKVIARHDDHLGLMIDLSDKFLDSSLNDVANPEFETESEAVLEQANIILPLADRELTEEDLDEIEEDRISRRENDRDD
;
A
#
# COMPACT_ATOMS: atom_id res chain seq x y z
N MET A 1 12.66 -3.10 6.06
CA MET A 1 12.96 -3.07 4.61
C MET A 1 12.69 -1.67 4.10
N LYS A 2 13.53 -1.09 3.23
CA LYS A 2 13.29 0.25 2.68
C LYS A 2 13.25 0.19 1.15
N VAL A 3 12.22 0.77 0.55
CA VAL A 3 12.09 0.93 -0.91
C VAL A 3 12.51 2.34 -1.29
N GLU A 4 13.36 2.45 -2.31
CA GLU A 4 13.91 3.73 -2.78
C GLU A 4 13.36 4.12 -4.15
N THR A 5 12.72 3.20 -4.87
CA THR A 5 12.14 3.45 -6.20
C THR A 5 10.83 2.71 -6.38
N VAL A 6 9.92 3.28 -7.17
CA VAL A 6 8.60 2.67 -7.48
C VAL A 6 8.78 1.30 -8.17
N ASN A 7 9.84 1.14 -8.94
CA ASN A 7 10.15 -0.14 -9.60
C ASN A 7 10.63 -1.21 -8.59
N GLN A 8 11.37 -0.82 -7.55
CA GLN A 8 11.69 -1.71 -6.44
C GLN A 8 10.41 -2.05 -5.66
N LEU A 9 9.55 -1.06 -5.40
CA LEU A 9 8.26 -1.29 -4.76
C LEU A 9 7.40 -2.32 -5.53
N ALA A 10 7.31 -2.20 -6.86
CA ALA A 10 6.59 -3.14 -7.70
C ALA A 10 7.09 -4.58 -7.54
N GLN A 11 8.42 -4.79 -7.47
CA GLN A 11 9.00 -6.11 -7.23
C GLN A 11 8.65 -6.65 -5.85
N VAL A 12 8.69 -5.80 -4.82
CA VAL A 12 8.38 -6.20 -3.44
C VAL A 12 6.91 -6.56 -3.31
N LEU A 13 6.01 -5.77 -3.88
CA LEU A 13 4.58 -6.06 -3.90
C LEU A 13 4.27 -7.35 -4.66
N GLY A 14 5.02 -7.63 -5.73
CA GLY A 14 4.90 -8.90 -6.47
C GLY A 14 5.33 -10.10 -5.62
N ASP A 15 6.32 -9.94 -4.75
CA ASP A 15 6.76 -11.03 -3.86
C ASP A 15 5.89 -11.16 -2.59
N CYS A 16 5.06 -10.15 -2.28
CA CYS A 16 4.23 -10.10 -1.08
C CYS A 16 2.85 -10.73 -1.32
N GLU A 17 2.35 -11.52 -0.37
CA GLU A 17 0.94 -11.93 -0.36
C GLU A 17 0.06 -10.70 -0.06
N PRO A 18 -1.08 -10.52 -0.75
CA PRO A 18 -1.82 -11.50 -1.55
C PRO A 18 -1.48 -11.55 -3.05
N HIS A 19 -0.56 -10.72 -3.55
CA HIS A 19 -0.39 -10.52 -5.00
C HIS A 19 0.43 -11.62 -5.69
N GLY A 20 1.33 -12.30 -4.99
CA GLY A 20 2.04 -13.49 -5.49
C GLY A 20 3.01 -13.22 -6.65
N PRO A 21 4.06 -14.05 -6.81
CA PRO A 21 5.25 -13.75 -7.63
C PRO A 21 4.98 -13.60 -9.15
N ASP A 22 3.77 -13.90 -9.61
CA ASP A 22 3.34 -13.77 -11.01
C ASP A 22 2.64 -12.42 -11.30
N THR A 23 2.47 -11.53 -10.32
CA THR A 23 1.86 -10.22 -10.56
C THR A 23 2.86 -9.24 -11.17
N GLU A 24 2.79 -9.08 -12.49
CA GLU A 24 3.53 -8.05 -13.22
C GLU A 24 2.74 -6.72 -13.27
N PHE A 25 3.24 -5.73 -12.53
CA PHE A 25 2.70 -4.37 -12.58
C PHE A 25 3.12 -3.65 -13.87
N LYS A 26 2.14 -3.24 -14.68
CA LYS A 26 2.40 -2.54 -15.96
C LYS A 26 2.44 -1.03 -15.82
N THR A 27 1.61 -0.49 -14.93
CA THR A 27 1.48 0.95 -14.69
C THR A 27 1.73 1.30 -13.24
N VAL A 28 2.02 2.57 -12.97
CA VAL A 28 2.10 3.09 -11.61
C VAL A 28 0.78 2.91 -10.87
N ARG A 29 -0.35 3.07 -11.57
CA ARG A 29 -1.67 2.82 -11.02
C ARG A 29 -1.77 1.42 -10.41
N ASP A 30 -1.28 0.40 -11.10
CA ASP A 30 -1.32 -0.97 -10.58
C ASP A 30 -0.46 -1.11 -9.31
N VAL A 31 0.72 -0.49 -9.27
CA VAL A 31 1.62 -0.51 -8.10
C VAL A 31 1.00 0.20 -6.90
N VAL A 32 0.45 1.39 -7.12
CA VAL A 32 -0.21 2.17 -6.07
C VAL A 32 -1.46 1.45 -5.60
N ALA A 33 -2.23 0.84 -6.50
CA ALA A 33 -3.40 0.04 -6.14
C ALA A 33 -3.02 -1.14 -5.24
N ALA A 34 -1.98 -1.90 -5.59
CA ALA A 34 -1.50 -3.00 -4.76
C ALA A 34 -0.94 -2.52 -3.41
N LEU A 35 -0.26 -1.37 -3.38
CA LEU A 35 0.18 -0.78 -2.12
C LEU A 35 -0.99 -0.41 -1.21
N VAL A 36 -2.04 0.19 -1.77
CA VAL A 36 -3.26 0.55 -1.05
C VAL A 36 -4.00 -0.72 -0.59
N ASP A 37 -4.07 -1.75 -1.42
CA ASP A 37 -4.67 -3.04 -1.08
C ASP A 37 -3.93 -3.70 0.09
N LEU A 38 -2.59 -3.69 0.05
CA LEU A 38 -1.74 -4.15 1.15
C LEU A 38 -1.96 -3.31 2.43
N GLY A 39 -2.05 -1.99 2.30
CA GLY A 39 -2.40 -1.10 3.41
C GLY A 39 -3.78 -1.36 3.99
N ASN A 40 -4.72 -1.82 3.17
CA ASN A 40 -6.08 -2.17 3.58
C ASN A 40 -6.21 -3.55 4.22
N THR A 41 -5.14 -4.34 4.27
CA THR A 41 -5.16 -5.57 5.06
C THR A 41 -5.41 -5.25 6.52
N ASP A 42 -6.20 -6.07 7.21
CA ASP A 42 -6.61 -5.84 8.60
C ASP A 42 -5.38 -5.58 9.51
N LYS A 43 -4.26 -6.22 9.18
CA LYS A 43 -2.95 -6.07 9.79
C LYS A 43 -2.36 -4.66 9.75
N VAL A 44 -2.43 -4.00 8.60
CA VAL A 44 -1.84 -2.67 8.41
C VAL A 44 -2.84 -1.61 8.81
N ILE A 45 -4.10 -1.77 8.39
CA ILE A 45 -5.14 -0.76 8.57
C ILE A 45 -5.49 -0.53 10.04
N ALA A 46 -5.31 -1.53 10.92
CA ALA A 46 -5.45 -1.38 12.37
C ALA A 46 -4.40 -0.44 12.99
N ARG A 47 -3.32 -0.14 12.27
CA ARG A 47 -2.18 0.67 12.77
C ARG A 47 -1.86 1.89 11.91
N HIS A 48 -2.26 1.91 10.65
CA HIS A 48 -1.98 2.97 9.68
C HIS A 48 -3.13 3.04 8.68
N ASP A 49 -3.93 4.12 8.70
CA ASP A 49 -5.03 4.37 7.74
C ASP A 49 -4.74 5.52 6.77
N ASP A 50 -3.66 6.27 6.99
CA ASP A 50 -3.26 7.46 6.21
C ASP A 50 -3.08 7.16 4.70
N HIS A 51 -2.85 5.89 4.33
CA HIS A 51 -2.68 5.47 2.94
C HIS A 51 -3.97 5.51 2.11
N LEU A 52 -5.14 5.65 2.74
CA LEU A 52 -6.44 5.72 2.06
C LEU A 52 -6.57 6.96 1.16
N GLY A 53 -5.83 8.04 1.47
CA GLY A 53 -5.80 9.26 0.65
C GLY A 53 -4.80 9.22 -0.51
N LEU A 54 -3.86 8.27 -0.51
CA LEU A 54 -2.72 8.28 -1.44
C LEU A 54 -3.15 8.30 -2.91
N MET A 55 -4.15 7.50 -3.29
CA MET A 55 -4.63 7.46 -4.68
C MET A 55 -5.25 8.78 -5.16
N ILE A 56 -5.78 9.59 -4.25
CA ILE A 56 -6.47 10.84 -4.55
C ILE A 56 -5.48 11.99 -4.72
N ASP A 57 -4.36 11.95 -3.98
CA ASP A 57 -3.29 12.95 -4.03
C ASP A 57 -2.40 12.84 -5.28
N LEU A 58 -2.44 11.71 -5.99
CA LEU A 58 -1.61 11.46 -7.17
C LEU A 58 -2.29 11.91 -8.46
N SER A 59 -1.52 12.48 -9.39
CA SER A 59 -2.07 12.91 -10.68
C SER A 59 -2.37 11.71 -11.57
N ASP A 60 -3.46 11.76 -12.34
CA ASP A 60 -3.75 10.73 -13.35
C ASP A 60 -2.60 10.53 -14.35
N LYS A 61 -1.83 11.59 -14.65
CA LYS A 61 -0.64 11.51 -15.51
C LYS A 61 0.42 10.59 -14.91
N PHE A 62 0.67 10.68 -13.60
CA PHE A 62 1.61 9.83 -12.91
C PHE A 62 1.09 8.39 -12.83
N LEU A 63 -0.18 8.22 -12.49
CA LEU A 63 -0.82 6.90 -12.40
C LEU A 63 -0.84 6.15 -13.74
N ASP A 64 -1.08 6.84 -14.85
CA ASP A 64 -1.08 6.26 -16.19
C ASP A 64 0.34 6.06 -16.76
N SER A 65 1.35 6.65 -16.12
CA SER A 65 2.74 6.49 -16.53
C SER A 65 3.25 5.06 -16.32
N SER A 66 4.22 4.68 -17.16
CA SER A 66 4.92 3.41 -17.02
C SER A 66 5.95 3.48 -15.89
N LEU A 67 6.28 2.34 -15.28
CA LEU A 67 7.29 2.26 -14.21
C LEU A 67 8.70 2.71 -14.63
N ASN A 68 8.98 2.77 -15.94
CA ASN A 68 10.24 3.31 -16.45
C ASN A 68 10.22 4.85 -16.56
N ASP A 69 9.03 5.46 -16.63
CA ASP A 69 8.85 6.90 -16.80
C ASP A 69 8.73 7.64 -15.46
N VAL A 70 8.53 6.92 -14.34
CA VAL A 70 8.46 7.50 -12.98
C VAL A 70 9.76 8.13 -12.50
N ALA A 71 10.88 7.82 -13.14
CA ALA A 71 12.16 8.46 -12.86
C ALA A 71 12.24 9.90 -13.42
N ASN A 72 11.20 10.37 -14.13
CA ASN A 72 11.14 11.75 -14.56
C ASN A 72 10.97 12.70 -13.36
N PRO A 73 11.70 13.83 -13.34
CA PRO A 73 11.67 14.77 -12.23
C PRO A 73 10.31 15.46 -12.05
N GLU A 74 9.44 15.44 -13.06
CA GLU A 74 8.07 15.94 -12.93
C GLU A 74 7.20 15.11 -11.98
N PHE A 75 7.57 13.84 -11.76
CA PHE A 75 6.89 12.89 -10.89
C PHE A 75 7.64 12.64 -9.58
N GLU A 76 8.69 13.44 -9.27
CA GLU A 76 9.53 13.25 -8.09
C GLU A 76 8.69 13.32 -6.80
N THR A 77 7.89 14.38 -6.65
CA THR A 77 6.99 14.57 -5.50
C THR A 77 6.01 13.40 -5.31
N GLU A 78 5.39 12.96 -6.40
CA GLU A 78 4.41 11.87 -6.39
C GLU A 78 5.07 10.52 -6.08
N SER A 79 6.26 10.29 -6.64
CA SER A 79 7.07 9.11 -6.36
C SER A 79 7.52 9.09 -4.89
N GLU A 80 7.97 10.22 -4.35
CA GLU A 80 8.34 10.34 -2.94
C GLU A 80 7.16 10.03 -2.02
N ALA A 81 5.96 10.55 -2.31
CA ALA A 81 4.76 10.26 -1.53
C ALA A 81 4.40 8.76 -1.53
N VAL A 82 4.44 8.10 -2.70
CA VAL A 82 4.23 6.66 -2.81
C VAL A 82 5.27 5.86 -2.03
N LEU A 83 6.54 6.27 -2.13
CA LEU A 83 7.63 5.61 -1.42
C LEU A 83 7.55 5.81 0.09
N GLU A 84 7.15 6.98 0.56
CA GLU A 84 6.96 7.25 1.98
C GLU A 84 5.91 6.31 2.57
N GLN A 85 4.74 6.21 1.94
CA GLN A 85 3.68 5.30 2.35
C GLN A 85 4.13 3.84 2.28
N ALA A 86 4.82 3.44 1.21
CA ALA A 86 5.34 2.09 1.08
C ALA A 86 6.34 1.71 2.19
N ASN A 87 7.19 2.65 2.59
CA ASN A 87 8.14 2.43 3.67
C ASN A 87 7.48 2.30 5.06
N ILE A 88 6.22 2.70 5.20
CA ILE A 88 5.41 2.50 6.41
C ILE A 88 4.60 1.19 6.31
N ILE A 89 3.93 0.96 5.18
CA ILE A 89 3.04 -0.18 4.96
C ILE A 89 3.82 -1.50 4.90
N LEU A 90 4.91 -1.57 4.13
CA LEU A 90 5.67 -2.82 3.95
C LEU A 90 6.16 -3.45 5.26
N PRO A 91 6.82 -2.72 6.19
CA PRO A 91 7.24 -3.33 7.45
C PRO A 91 6.05 -3.71 8.34
N LEU A 92 4.91 -3.01 8.26
CA LEU A 92 3.69 -3.41 8.96
C LEU A 92 3.10 -4.68 8.38
N ALA A 93 3.12 -4.84 7.05
CA ALA A 93 2.62 -6.01 6.34
C ALA A 93 3.52 -7.24 6.51
N ASP A 94 4.83 -7.07 6.60
CA ASP A 94 5.80 -8.16 6.77
C ASP A 94 5.91 -8.65 8.23
N ARG A 95 5.62 -7.77 9.21
CA ARG A 95 5.76 -8.08 10.64
C ARG A 95 4.99 -9.33 11.07
N GLU A 96 5.61 -10.32 11.68
CA GLU A 96 4.89 -11.47 12.23
C GLU A 96 3.85 -11.03 13.28
N LEU A 97 2.61 -11.54 13.17
CA LEU A 97 1.53 -11.23 14.10
C LEU A 97 1.52 -12.22 15.25
N THR A 98 1.49 -11.69 16.47
CA THR A 98 1.25 -12.48 17.67
C THR A 98 -0.25 -12.74 17.86
N GLU A 99 -0.60 -13.66 18.76
CA GLU A 99 -2.01 -13.90 19.14
C GLU A 99 -2.68 -12.60 19.63
N GLU A 100 -1.96 -11.77 20.39
CA GLU A 100 -2.46 -10.46 20.83
C GLU A 100 -2.71 -9.52 19.63
N ASP A 101 -1.80 -9.47 18.66
CA ASP A 101 -2.01 -8.65 17.45
C ASP A 101 -3.25 -9.13 16.67
N LEU A 102 -3.50 -10.43 16.60
CA LEU A 102 -4.67 -11.00 15.91
C LEU A 102 -5.98 -10.67 16.62
N ASP A 103 -6.01 -10.74 17.95
CA ASP A 103 -7.17 -10.33 18.75
C ASP A 103 -7.44 -8.83 18.56
N GLU A 104 -6.43 -7.96 18.65
CA GLU A 104 -6.57 -6.51 18.41
C GLU A 104 -7.14 -6.22 17.00
N ILE A 105 -6.62 -6.91 15.98
CA ILE A 105 -7.07 -6.76 14.60
C ILE A 105 -8.53 -7.20 14.43
N GLU A 106 -8.92 -8.32 15.04
CA GLU A 106 -10.30 -8.81 14.96
C GLU A 106 -11.27 -7.90 15.73
N GLU A 107 -10.88 -7.38 16.92
CA GLU A 107 -11.68 -6.39 17.67
C GLU A 107 -11.87 -5.09 16.88
N ASP A 108 -10.81 -4.60 16.24
CA ASP A 108 -10.86 -3.39 15.40
C ASP A 108 -11.74 -3.62 14.15
N ARG A 109 -11.62 -4.79 13.51
CA ARG A 109 -12.46 -5.20 12.38
C ARG A 109 -13.94 -5.29 12.75
N ILE A 110 -14.26 -5.86 13.91
CA ILE A 110 -15.63 -5.92 14.44
C ILE A 110 -16.15 -4.51 14.71
N SER A 111 -15.36 -3.64 15.35
CA SER A 111 -15.75 -2.26 15.66
C SER A 111 -16.04 -1.44 14.40
N ARG A 112 -15.20 -1.55 13.36
CA ARG A 112 -15.45 -0.90 12.06
C ARG A 112 -16.74 -1.38 11.41
N ARG A 113 -17.02 -2.69 11.51
CA ARG A 113 -18.24 -3.30 10.95
C ARG A 113 -19.50 -2.92 11.73
N GLU A 114 -19.40 -2.73 13.05
CA GLU A 114 -20.52 -2.27 13.88
C GLU A 114 -20.83 -0.79 13.65
N ASN A 115 -19.83 0.04 13.36
CA ASN A 115 -20.04 1.45 13.01
C ASN A 115 -20.79 1.65 11.67
N ASP A 116 -20.82 0.63 10.80
CA ASP A 116 -21.57 0.62 9.52
C ASP A 116 -23.05 0.17 9.69
N ARG A 117 -23.48 -0.19 10.90
CA ARG A 117 -24.84 -0.70 11.19
C ARG A 117 -25.76 0.28 11.93
N ASP A 118 -25.28 1.47 12.27
CA ASP A 118 -26.07 2.56 12.85
C ASP A 118 -26.16 3.74 11.84
N ASP A 119 -26.86 3.51 10.72
CA ASP A 119 -27.54 4.57 9.94
C ASP A 119 -28.91 4.08 9.41
#